data_AF-A0A3D1UY57-F1
#
_entry.id   AF-A0A3D1UY57-F1
#
_cell.length_a   1.000
_cell.length_b   1.000
_cell.length_c   1.000
_cell.angle_alpha   90.00
_cell.angle_beta   90.00
_cell.angle_gamma   90.00
#
_symmetry.space_group_name_H-M   'P 1'
#
loop_
_entity.id
_entity.type
_entity.pdbx_description
1 polymer ?
#
loop_
_entity_poly.entity_id
_entity_poly.type
_entity_poly.pdbx_seq_one_letter_code
_entity_poly.pdbx_strand_id
1 'polypeptide(L)'
;MISWNINEQIFKSAWRRLDMRFLRLGNLGMRGVAGTGLTPHNVIAYASAVGTYFNGGRIAVGMDTRISSKTLRNAAVSGLLGCGAEVIDAGICPAPMLHHLVRRGKLDGAILIGAGHHQAGWNAVAPLSSRGSYFSNLQTQELLGIYHSGIYRTVPWNAVGKIRPCPQGLVGSYLDLLSSLVDAEKIASLRFKVIADFCNGSGSTIAEAFAKRFGVEMVPINNILSGVLPHDPEPRPRTAMQVQSLIKVLNADIGFVFNSDMSRASVVTDSGETLSEEYSFPIVADHVLQRAGKGAGVVSNCCTTRTLDDIVRMRGGVLHKGKVGQAHTIDKMFETGSVLAGDGSGSIALARGVPGFDSFLLMALVLESMAFSGESSSQIAARLPRYYIIKRAVPCSSSHAYSILRSLRGRLFPDAEFSEEDGLRFDWKDGWVHLRASMTEPIVRMIVEWKGREKAEEHAAKVYSIIERVVAS
;
A
#
# COMPACT_ATOMS: atom_id res chain seq x y z
N MET A 1 11.70 21.09 26.85
CA MET A 1 10.34 21.21 27.41
C MET A 1 9.79 22.58 27.04
N ILE A 2 9.09 22.67 25.89
CA ILE A 2 8.12 23.74 25.61
C ILE A 2 6.90 23.04 25.03
N SER A 3 5.78 23.31 25.69
CA SER A 3 4.47 22.67 25.60
C SER A 3 3.73 23.03 24.30
N TRP A 4 3.16 22.04 23.63
CA TRP A 4 2.12 22.20 22.61
C TRP A 4 0.87 21.47 23.10
N ASN A 5 -0.12 22.17 23.67
CA ASN A 5 -1.33 21.49 24.14
C ASN A 5 -2.65 22.28 24.07
N ILE A 6 -2.77 23.30 23.22
CA ILE A 6 -4.01 24.10 23.15
C ILE A 6 -4.77 23.94 21.81
N ASN A 7 -4.10 23.58 20.71
CA ASN A 7 -4.78 23.35 19.41
C ASN A 7 -5.21 21.90 19.16
N GLU A 8 -4.86 20.92 19.98
CA GLU A 8 -5.29 19.53 19.69
C GLU A 8 -6.77 19.28 20.05
N GLN A 9 -7.31 19.93 21.08
CA GLN A 9 -8.64 19.64 21.62
C GLN A 9 -9.79 20.30 20.85
N ILE A 10 -9.63 21.56 20.44
CA ILE A 10 -10.65 22.26 19.63
C ILE A 10 -10.76 21.56 18.27
N PHE A 11 -9.63 21.15 17.69
CA PHE A 11 -9.57 20.43 16.40
C PHE A 11 -10.12 18.99 16.48
N LYS A 12 -9.88 18.24 17.57
CA LYS A 12 -10.50 16.91 17.78
C LYS A 12 -12.03 16.99 17.86
N SER A 13 -12.59 18.08 18.37
CA SER A 13 -14.05 18.24 18.54
C SER A 13 -14.78 18.60 17.24
N ALA A 14 -14.16 19.39 16.36
CA ALA A 14 -14.67 19.69 15.02
C ALA A 14 -14.53 18.46 14.08
N TRP A 15 -13.42 17.72 14.19
CA TRP A 15 -13.23 16.44 13.51
C TRP A 15 -14.33 15.43 13.85
N ARG A 16 -14.64 15.21 15.13
CA ARG A 16 -15.66 14.23 15.55
C ARG A 16 -17.06 14.43 14.93
N ARG A 17 -17.44 15.66 14.53
CA ARG A 17 -18.77 15.93 13.95
C ARG A 17 -18.83 15.83 12.42
N LEU A 18 -17.71 16.03 11.72
CA LEU A 18 -17.64 15.91 10.25
C LEU A 18 -17.37 14.47 9.77
N ASP A 19 -16.92 13.59 10.66
CA ASP A 19 -16.24 12.32 10.32
C ASP A 19 -17.16 11.07 10.32
N MET A 20 -18.38 11.15 10.84
CA MET A 20 -19.21 9.95 10.96
C MET A 20 -19.74 9.46 9.60
N ARG A 21 -20.04 10.29 8.59
CA ARG A 21 -20.63 9.80 7.31
C ARG A 21 -19.66 9.78 6.13
N PHE A 22 -18.37 9.92 6.38
CA PHE A 22 -17.40 10.08 5.30
C PHE A 22 -17.21 8.78 4.51
N LEU A 23 -17.61 8.82 3.24
CA LEU A 23 -17.43 7.76 2.25
C LEU A 23 -16.73 8.35 1.04
N ARG A 24 -15.62 7.75 0.64
CA ARG A 24 -14.88 8.10 -0.58
C ARG A 24 -15.03 7.02 -1.62
N LEU A 25 -15.19 7.45 -2.87
CA LEU A 25 -15.21 6.63 -4.07
C LEU A 25 -14.04 7.06 -4.95
N GLY A 26 -13.28 6.10 -5.48
CA GLY A 26 -12.15 6.35 -6.38
C GLY A 26 -11.49 5.05 -6.87
N ASN A 27 -10.26 5.13 -7.39
CA ASN A 27 -9.57 4.01 -8.04
C ASN A 27 -9.25 2.83 -7.09
N LEU A 28 -9.28 3.07 -5.78
CA LEU A 28 -9.14 2.02 -4.75
C LEU A 28 -10.52 1.60 -4.17
N GLY A 29 -11.58 1.87 -4.92
CA GLY A 29 -12.97 1.55 -4.60
C GLY A 29 -13.61 2.45 -3.56
N MET A 30 -14.52 1.86 -2.78
CA MET A 30 -15.30 2.51 -1.75
C MET A 30 -14.59 2.40 -0.40
N ARG A 31 -14.34 3.52 0.29
CA ARG A 31 -13.64 3.54 1.59
C ARG A 31 -14.30 4.48 2.57
N GLY A 32 -14.39 4.07 3.84
CA GLY A 32 -14.93 4.91 4.90
C GLY A 32 -14.86 4.24 6.26
N VAL A 33 -15.33 4.95 7.28
CA VAL A 33 -15.53 4.40 8.63
C VAL A 33 -16.67 3.38 8.58
N ALA A 34 -16.41 2.17 9.07
CA ALA A 34 -17.38 1.08 9.04
C ALA A 34 -18.58 1.36 9.96
N GLY A 35 -19.78 1.04 9.49
CA GLY A 35 -21.03 1.21 10.23
C GLY A 35 -21.70 2.58 10.00
N THR A 36 -20.97 3.56 9.50
CA THR A 36 -21.50 4.91 9.29
C THR A 36 -21.25 5.42 7.86
N GLY A 37 -19.99 5.56 7.43
CA GLY A 37 -19.64 5.91 6.04
C GLY A 37 -19.73 4.72 5.11
N LEU A 38 -19.10 3.61 5.50
CA LEU A 38 -19.14 2.34 4.76
C LEU A 38 -20.14 1.40 5.43
N THR A 39 -21.23 1.06 4.73
CA THR A 39 -22.38 0.35 5.29
C THR A 39 -22.73 -0.87 4.44
N PRO A 40 -23.42 -1.90 4.98
CA PRO A 40 -23.84 -3.03 4.17
C PRO A 40 -24.69 -2.62 2.95
N HIS A 41 -25.53 -1.59 3.09
CA HIS A 41 -26.41 -1.11 2.03
C HIS A 41 -25.63 -0.55 0.83
N ASN A 42 -24.66 0.34 1.07
CA ASN A 42 -23.86 0.88 -0.03
C ASN A 42 -22.90 -0.15 -0.62
N VAL A 43 -22.43 -1.12 0.17
CA VAL A 43 -21.63 -2.24 -0.34
C VAL A 43 -22.45 -3.18 -1.22
N ILE A 44 -23.71 -3.49 -0.88
CA ILE A 44 -24.60 -4.27 -1.78
C ILE A 44 -24.73 -3.54 -3.11
N ALA A 45 -25.08 -2.25 -3.09
CA ALA A 45 -25.22 -1.45 -4.31
C ALA A 45 -23.92 -1.40 -5.14
N TYR A 46 -22.77 -1.20 -4.48
CA TYR A 46 -21.47 -1.17 -5.14
C TYR A 46 -21.09 -2.52 -5.73
N ALA A 47 -21.31 -3.61 -5.01
CA ALA A 47 -21.05 -4.96 -5.50
C ALA A 47 -22.01 -5.36 -6.65
N SER A 48 -23.27 -4.91 -6.62
CA SER A 48 -24.18 -5.05 -7.76
C SER A 48 -23.70 -4.28 -8.99
N ALA A 49 -23.13 -3.08 -8.81
CA ALA A 49 -22.48 -2.35 -9.89
C ALA A 49 -21.27 -3.12 -10.46
N VAL A 50 -20.44 -3.73 -9.61
CA VAL A 50 -19.33 -4.60 -10.01
C VAL A 50 -19.85 -5.84 -10.77
N GLY A 51 -20.90 -6.50 -10.26
CA GLY A 51 -21.53 -7.65 -10.93
C GLY A 51 -22.14 -7.28 -12.29
N THR A 52 -22.66 -6.06 -12.42
CA THR A 52 -23.16 -5.51 -13.69
C THR A 52 -22.02 -5.24 -14.66
N TYR A 53 -20.94 -4.59 -14.19
CA TYR A 53 -19.74 -4.31 -14.99
C TYR A 53 -19.14 -5.60 -15.58
N PHE A 54 -19.09 -6.68 -14.80
CA PHE A 54 -18.61 -7.99 -15.24
C PHE A 54 -19.68 -8.90 -15.83
N ASN A 55 -20.91 -8.39 -16.06
CA ASN A 55 -22.01 -9.13 -16.67
C ASN A 55 -22.36 -10.47 -15.98
N GLY A 56 -22.26 -10.55 -14.65
CA GLY A 56 -22.53 -11.78 -13.89
C GLY A 56 -21.44 -12.85 -14.01
N GLY A 57 -20.18 -12.45 -14.25
CA GLY A 57 -19.03 -13.36 -14.40
C GLY A 57 -18.56 -14.09 -13.13
N ARG A 58 -17.34 -14.66 -13.21
CA ARG A 58 -16.65 -15.36 -12.12
C ARG A 58 -15.79 -14.37 -11.34
N ILE A 59 -16.22 -14.04 -10.12
CA ILE A 59 -15.65 -12.93 -9.33
C ILE A 59 -15.20 -13.45 -7.97
N ALA A 60 -13.94 -13.23 -7.60
CA ALA A 60 -13.48 -13.58 -6.25
C ALA A 60 -13.87 -12.50 -5.23
N VAL A 61 -14.10 -12.90 -3.97
CA VAL A 61 -14.22 -11.98 -2.84
C VAL A 61 -13.23 -12.41 -1.78
N GLY A 62 -12.28 -11.55 -1.44
CA GLY A 62 -11.31 -11.78 -0.38
C GLY A 62 -11.30 -10.61 0.60
N MET A 63 -10.94 -10.88 1.86
CA MET A 63 -10.93 -9.86 2.91
C MET A 63 -9.70 -9.90 3.80
N ASP A 64 -9.41 -8.78 4.47
CA ASP A 64 -8.49 -8.74 5.61
C ASP A 64 -9.19 -9.19 6.91
N THR A 65 -8.48 -9.07 8.04
CA THR A 65 -8.94 -9.57 9.34
C THR A 65 -9.90 -8.64 10.08
N ARG A 66 -10.17 -7.42 9.60
CA ARG A 66 -10.96 -6.42 10.33
C ARG A 66 -12.34 -6.96 10.71
N ILE A 67 -12.82 -6.55 11.89
CA ILE A 67 -14.11 -7.01 12.44
C ILE A 67 -15.26 -6.75 11.45
N SER A 68 -15.27 -5.58 10.81
CA SER A 68 -16.31 -5.20 9.85
C SER A 68 -16.26 -5.98 8.53
N SER A 69 -15.11 -6.59 8.18
CA SER A 69 -14.91 -7.24 6.89
C SER A 69 -15.88 -8.40 6.64
N LYS A 70 -16.25 -9.17 7.67
CA LYS A 70 -17.22 -10.27 7.54
C LYS A 70 -18.60 -9.78 7.07
N THR A 71 -19.08 -8.70 7.67
CA THR A 71 -20.37 -8.09 7.31
C THR A 71 -20.32 -7.53 5.89
N LEU A 72 -19.24 -6.82 5.55
CA LEU A 72 -19.07 -6.24 4.21
C LEU A 72 -18.90 -7.32 3.13
N ARG A 73 -18.23 -8.45 3.45
CA ARG A 73 -18.14 -9.62 2.57
C ARG A 73 -19.51 -10.20 2.30
N ASN A 74 -20.35 -10.38 3.31
CA ASN A 74 -21.71 -10.89 3.11
C ASN A 74 -22.55 -9.94 2.23
N ALA A 75 -22.43 -8.63 2.45
CA ALA A 75 -23.07 -7.61 1.62
C ALA A 75 -22.60 -7.67 0.16
N ALA A 76 -21.28 -7.76 -0.06
CA ALA A 76 -20.70 -7.82 -1.40
C ALA A 76 -21.12 -9.10 -2.14
N VAL A 77 -21.04 -10.25 -1.46
CA VAL A 77 -21.49 -11.54 -2.01
C VAL A 77 -22.97 -11.47 -2.40
N SER A 78 -23.83 -10.91 -1.54
CA SER A 78 -25.27 -10.78 -1.84
C SER A 78 -25.53 -9.98 -3.12
N GLY A 79 -24.89 -8.82 -3.28
CA GLY A 79 -25.02 -8.00 -4.50
C GLY A 79 -24.56 -8.73 -5.76
N LEU A 80 -23.42 -9.42 -5.69
CA LEU A 80 -22.88 -10.19 -6.81
C LEU A 80 -23.80 -11.36 -7.23
N LEU A 81 -24.32 -12.13 -6.26
CA LEU A 81 -25.23 -13.24 -6.54
C LEU A 81 -26.54 -12.76 -7.19
N GLY A 82 -27.04 -11.59 -6.77
CA GLY A 82 -28.21 -10.94 -7.39
C GLY A 82 -28.01 -10.53 -8.86
N CYS A 83 -26.76 -10.39 -9.30
CA CYS A 83 -26.38 -10.16 -10.70
C CYS A 83 -26.14 -11.47 -11.49
N GLY A 84 -26.29 -12.63 -10.85
CA GLY A 84 -26.02 -13.94 -11.45
C GLY A 84 -24.55 -14.39 -11.39
N ALA A 85 -23.70 -13.71 -10.61
CA ALA A 85 -22.26 -14.01 -10.57
C ALA A 85 -21.95 -15.37 -9.92
N GLU A 86 -20.90 -16.04 -10.41
CA GLU A 86 -20.25 -17.13 -9.69
C GLU A 86 -19.17 -16.53 -8.77
N VAL A 87 -19.44 -16.53 -7.47
CA VAL A 87 -18.57 -15.90 -6.47
C VAL A 87 -17.58 -16.91 -5.91
N ILE A 88 -16.27 -16.67 -6.08
CA ILE A 88 -15.22 -17.46 -5.42
C ILE A 88 -14.92 -16.81 -4.07
N ASP A 89 -15.36 -17.44 -2.98
CA ASP A 89 -15.09 -16.92 -1.64
C ASP A 89 -13.69 -17.31 -1.19
N ALA A 90 -12.77 -16.32 -1.19
CA ALA A 90 -11.39 -16.48 -0.75
C ALA A 90 -11.24 -16.36 0.77
N GLY A 91 -12.28 -15.94 1.50
CA GLY A 91 -12.21 -15.72 2.95
C GLY A 91 -11.16 -14.67 3.32
N ILE A 92 -10.46 -14.89 4.44
CA ILE A 92 -9.31 -14.06 4.83
C ILE A 92 -8.15 -14.39 3.89
N CYS A 93 -7.72 -13.43 3.09
CA CYS A 93 -6.76 -13.63 2.01
C CYS A 93 -5.85 -12.40 1.87
N PRO A 94 -4.52 -12.53 1.92
CA PRO A 94 -3.60 -11.45 1.60
C PRO A 94 -3.93 -10.81 0.24
N ALA A 95 -3.81 -9.49 0.14
CA ALA A 95 -4.00 -8.77 -1.12
C ALA A 95 -3.21 -9.39 -2.30
N PRO A 96 -1.90 -9.70 -2.17
CA PRO A 96 -1.14 -10.33 -3.26
C PRO A 96 -1.65 -11.72 -3.64
N MET A 97 -2.15 -12.51 -2.69
CA MET A 97 -2.77 -13.80 -2.99
C MET A 97 -4.09 -13.66 -3.75
N LEU A 98 -4.88 -12.63 -3.47
CA LEU A 98 -6.11 -12.35 -4.23
C LEU A 98 -5.78 -11.89 -5.66
N HIS A 99 -4.76 -11.04 -5.83
CA HIS A 99 -4.22 -10.67 -7.15
C HIS A 99 -3.79 -11.92 -7.95
N HIS A 100 -3.13 -12.87 -7.29
CA HIS A 100 -2.72 -14.16 -7.88
C HIS A 100 -3.92 -15.05 -8.24
N LEU A 101 -4.92 -15.15 -7.36
CA LEU A 101 -6.13 -15.95 -7.56
C LEU A 101 -6.87 -15.53 -8.83
N VAL A 102 -7.00 -14.23 -9.08
CA VAL A 102 -7.66 -13.71 -10.29
C VAL A 102 -6.97 -14.22 -11.55
N ARG A 103 -5.64 -14.06 -11.63
CA ARG A 103 -4.85 -14.48 -12.79
C ARG A 103 -4.85 -16.00 -12.98
N ARG A 104 -4.59 -16.74 -11.90
CA ARG A 104 -4.52 -18.21 -11.94
C ARG A 104 -5.88 -18.83 -12.26
N GLY A 105 -6.94 -18.31 -11.66
CA GLY A 105 -8.31 -18.80 -11.83
C GLY A 105 -8.97 -18.37 -13.13
N LYS A 106 -8.32 -17.49 -13.92
CA LYS A 106 -8.89 -16.80 -15.08
C LYS A 106 -10.25 -16.20 -14.72
N LEU A 107 -10.28 -15.47 -13.61
CA LEU A 107 -11.48 -14.82 -13.09
C LEU A 107 -11.71 -13.50 -13.84
N ASP A 108 -12.97 -13.11 -13.94
CA ASP A 108 -13.35 -11.84 -14.57
C ASP A 108 -12.94 -10.64 -13.70
N GLY A 109 -12.86 -10.84 -12.39
CA GLY A 109 -12.34 -9.85 -11.45
C GLY A 109 -12.38 -10.35 -10.01
N ALA A 110 -12.21 -9.40 -9.08
CA ALA A 110 -12.41 -9.66 -7.66
C ALA A 110 -12.87 -8.42 -6.91
N ILE A 111 -13.34 -8.62 -5.69
CA ILE A 111 -13.52 -7.58 -4.67
C ILE A 111 -12.56 -7.88 -3.51
N LEU A 112 -11.70 -6.91 -3.21
CA LEU A 112 -10.80 -6.91 -2.05
C LEU A 112 -11.44 -6.05 -0.95
N ILE A 113 -11.66 -6.65 0.22
CA ILE A 113 -12.26 -5.98 1.38
C ILE A 113 -11.20 -5.79 2.47
N GLY A 114 -10.76 -4.56 2.66
CA GLY A 114 -9.74 -4.22 3.65
C GLY A 114 -9.25 -2.79 3.48
N ALA A 115 -8.87 -2.14 4.58
CA ALA A 115 -8.34 -0.77 4.54
C ALA A 115 -6.82 -0.68 4.79
N GLY A 116 -6.10 -1.80 4.70
CA GLY A 116 -4.64 -1.86 4.80
C GLY A 116 -4.10 -1.06 5.99
N HIS A 117 -3.45 0.07 5.71
CA HIS A 117 -2.79 0.94 6.69
C HIS A 117 -3.71 1.89 7.48
N HIS A 118 -5.03 1.93 7.24
CA HIS A 118 -5.92 2.83 8.00
C HIS A 118 -6.21 2.25 9.40
N GLN A 119 -6.58 3.10 10.36
CA GLN A 119 -6.96 2.68 11.70
C GLN A 119 -8.10 1.64 11.70
N ALA A 120 -8.22 0.86 12.77
CA ALA A 120 -9.11 -0.32 12.85
C ALA A 120 -10.59 -0.04 12.47
N GLY A 121 -11.11 1.15 12.77
CA GLY A 121 -12.51 1.53 12.44
C GLY A 121 -12.79 1.74 10.94
N TRP A 122 -11.76 1.91 10.12
CA TRP A 122 -11.90 2.07 8.67
C TRP A 122 -12.00 0.73 7.96
N ASN A 123 -12.68 0.70 6.82
CA ASN A 123 -12.60 -0.43 5.89
C ASN A 123 -12.76 0.07 4.44
N ALA A 124 -12.51 -0.78 3.46
CA ALA A 124 -12.71 -0.47 2.05
C ALA A 124 -13.16 -1.68 1.25
N VAL A 125 -13.76 -1.44 0.09
CA VAL A 125 -14.23 -2.43 -0.88
C VAL A 125 -13.70 -2.00 -2.24
N ALA A 126 -12.68 -2.70 -2.73
CA ALA A 126 -11.96 -2.33 -3.94
C ALA A 126 -12.10 -3.40 -5.04
N PRO A 127 -12.47 -3.01 -6.28
CA PRO A 127 -12.55 -3.94 -7.39
C PRO A 127 -11.17 -4.20 -8.00
N LEU A 128 -10.93 -5.46 -8.38
CA LEU A 128 -9.80 -5.88 -9.19
C LEU A 128 -10.31 -6.31 -10.57
N SER A 129 -9.58 -5.91 -11.61
CA SER A 129 -9.88 -6.26 -13.01
C SER A 129 -9.55 -7.73 -13.30
N SER A 130 -9.92 -8.23 -14.48
CA SER A 130 -9.54 -9.56 -14.96
C SER A 130 -8.03 -9.77 -15.09
N ARG A 131 -7.24 -8.68 -15.19
CA ARG A 131 -5.77 -8.74 -15.13
C ARG A 131 -5.27 -9.07 -13.73
N GLY A 132 -6.11 -8.90 -12.71
CA GLY A 132 -5.79 -8.98 -11.30
C GLY A 132 -5.34 -7.65 -10.69
N SER A 133 -5.12 -6.59 -11.46
CA SER A 133 -4.77 -5.25 -10.93
C SER A 133 -6.00 -4.51 -10.40
N TYR A 134 -5.78 -3.48 -9.59
CA TYR A 134 -6.82 -2.47 -9.33
C TYR A 134 -7.34 -1.87 -10.65
N PHE A 135 -8.56 -1.35 -10.61
CA PHE A 135 -9.15 -0.66 -11.75
C PHE A 135 -8.31 0.56 -12.15
N SER A 136 -8.12 0.72 -13.46
CA SER A 136 -7.61 1.96 -14.03
C SER A 136 -8.62 3.10 -13.81
N ASN A 137 -8.20 4.34 -14.11
CA ASN A 137 -9.10 5.48 -14.00
C ASN A 137 -10.34 5.33 -14.88
N LEU A 138 -10.18 4.84 -16.12
CA LEU A 138 -11.30 4.65 -17.04
C LEU A 138 -12.31 3.63 -16.50
N GLN A 139 -11.84 2.46 -16.09
CA GLN A 139 -12.69 1.41 -15.51
C GLN A 139 -13.38 1.88 -14.23
N THR A 140 -12.69 2.69 -13.42
CA THR A 140 -13.29 3.30 -12.22
C THR A 140 -14.43 4.23 -12.60
N GLN A 141 -14.28 5.09 -13.61
CA GLN A 141 -15.35 5.99 -14.05
C GLN A 141 -16.56 5.21 -14.59
N GLU A 142 -16.31 4.16 -15.38
CA GLU A 142 -17.39 3.29 -15.89
C GLU A 142 -18.17 2.63 -14.75
N LEU A 143 -17.47 2.04 -13.78
CA LEU A 143 -18.10 1.43 -12.61
C LEU A 143 -18.89 2.45 -11.78
N LEU A 144 -18.34 3.64 -11.57
CA LEU A 144 -19.04 4.71 -10.84
C LEU A 144 -20.26 5.22 -11.60
N GLY A 145 -20.22 5.24 -12.94
CA GLY A 145 -21.40 5.52 -13.77
C GLY A 145 -22.53 4.51 -13.52
N ILE A 146 -22.19 3.21 -13.48
CA ILE A 146 -23.15 2.15 -13.14
C ILE A 146 -23.69 2.34 -11.71
N TYR A 147 -22.80 2.53 -10.73
CA TYR A 147 -23.16 2.73 -9.33
C TYR A 147 -24.10 3.93 -9.13
N HIS A 148 -23.82 5.06 -9.77
CA HIS A 148 -24.65 6.27 -9.64
C HIS A 148 -25.96 6.20 -10.42
N SER A 149 -26.04 5.38 -11.49
CA SER A 149 -27.30 5.15 -12.19
C SER A 149 -28.35 4.47 -11.31
N GLY A 150 -27.92 3.67 -10.33
CA GLY A 150 -28.81 2.86 -9.49
C GLY A 150 -29.49 1.70 -10.25
N ILE A 151 -29.16 1.50 -11.53
CA ILE A 151 -29.71 0.44 -12.37
C ILE A 151 -28.67 -0.66 -12.50
N TYR A 152 -28.95 -1.80 -11.89
CA TYR A 152 -28.04 -2.95 -11.86
C TYR A 152 -28.62 -4.12 -12.65
N ARG A 153 -27.72 -4.96 -13.16
CA ARG A 153 -28.08 -6.28 -13.68
C ARG A 153 -28.81 -7.06 -12.58
N THR A 154 -29.98 -7.57 -12.91
CA THR A 154 -30.74 -8.51 -12.08
C THR A 154 -31.00 -9.79 -12.86
N VAL A 155 -31.21 -10.88 -12.14
CA VAL A 155 -31.52 -12.18 -12.71
C VAL A 155 -32.81 -12.73 -12.09
N PRO A 156 -33.56 -13.59 -12.80
CA PRO A 156 -34.73 -14.25 -12.22
C PRO A 156 -34.33 -15.16 -11.05
N TRP A 157 -35.32 -15.52 -10.21
CA TRP A 157 -35.13 -16.29 -8.98
C TRP A 157 -34.36 -17.62 -9.17
N ASN A 158 -34.47 -18.25 -10.34
CA ASN A 158 -33.83 -19.51 -10.69
C ASN A 158 -32.46 -19.35 -11.38
N ALA A 159 -31.98 -18.11 -11.56
CA ALA A 159 -30.69 -17.79 -12.15
C ALA A 159 -29.78 -16.99 -11.20
N VAL A 160 -30.15 -16.93 -9.91
CA VAL A 160 -29.29 -16.36 -8.87
C VAL A 160 -27.93 -17.04 -8.91
N GLY A 161 -26.88 -16.23 -8.70
CA GLY A 161 -25.51 -16.68 -8.69
C GLY A 161 -25.24 -17.75 -7.63
N LYS A 162 -24.01 -18.29 -7.64
CA LYS A 162 -23.59 -19.34 -6.71
C LYS A 162 -22.26 -19.01 -6.05
N ILE A 163 -22.10 -19.44 -4.80
CA ILE A 163 -20.83 -19.33 -4.08
C ILE A 163 -20.02 -20.61 -4.33
N ARG A 164 -18.75 -20.45 -4.65
CA ARG A 164 -17.75 -21.52 -4.72
C ARG A 164 -16.68 -21.31 -3.64
N PRO A 165 -16.19 -22.40 -3.03
CA PRO A 165 -15.05 -22.30 -2.14
C PRO A 165 -13.77 -21.90 -2.91
N CYS A 166 -12.84 -21.26 -2.21
CA CYS A 166 -11.51 -21.00 -2.73
C CYS A 166 -10.79 -22.31 -3.14
N PRO A 167 -10.03 -22.33 -4.25
CA PRO A 167 -9.23 -23.50 -4.61
C PRO A 167 -8.22 -23.88 -3.53
N GLN A 168 -8.22 -25.15 -3.08
CA GLN A 168 -7.36 -25.64 -1.98
C GLN A 168 -5.86 -25.38 -2.19
N GLY A 169 -5.38 -25.43 -3.44
CA GLY A 169 -3.96 -25.22 -3.78
C GLY A 169 -3.54 -23.76 -3.95
N LEU A 170 -4.32 -22.76 -3.51
CA LEU A 170 -3.99 -21.35 -3.73
C LEU A 170 -2.66 -20.96 -3.06
N VAL A 171 -2.49 -21.28 -1.77
CA VAL A 171 -1.27 -20.96 -0.99
C VAL A 171 -0.03 -21.54 -1.68
N GLY A 172 -0.04 -22.84 -1.98
CA GLY A 172 1.08 -23.52 -2.64
C GLY A 172 1.47 -22.84 -3.94
N SER A 173 0.50 -22.56 -4.81
CA SER A 173 0.79 -21.91 -6.11
C SER A 173 1.28 -20.48 -6.00
N TYR A 174 0.87 -19.75 -4.97
CA TYR A 174 1.34 -18.41 -4.72
C TYR A 174 2.80 -18.45 -4.25
N LEU A 175 3.12 -19.39 -3.35
CA LEU A 175 4.49 -19.65 -2.94
C LEU A 175 5.35 -20.15 -4.11
N ASP A 176 4.82 -20.94 -5.04
CA ASP A 176 5.51 -21.35 -6.27
C ASP A 176 5.82 -20.15 -7.17
N LEU A 177 4.87 -19.21 -7.30
CA LEU A 177 5.13 -17.94 -7.98
C LEU A 177 6.28 -17.18 -7.31
N LEU A 178 6.24 -16.98 -5.99
CA LEU A 178 7.32 -16.31 -5.27
C LEU A 178 8.67 -17.01 -5.45
N SER A 179 8.71 -18.34 -5.31
CA SER A 179 9.92 -19.15 -5.53
C SER A 179 10.44 -19.07 -6.97
N SER A 180 9.61 -18.72 -7.95
CA SER A 180 10.05 -18.50 -9.34
C SER A 180 10.64 -17.11 -9.60
N LEU A 181 10.42 -16.16 -8.69
CA LEU A 181 10.88 -14.76 -8.81
C LEU A 181 12.21 -14.51 -8.10
N VAL A 182 12.57 -15.37 -7.15
CA VAL A 182 13.80 -15.29 -6.34
C VAL A 182 14.50 -16.64 -6.27
N ASP A 183 15.76 -16.67 -5.88
CA ASP A 183 16.54 -17.86 -5.56
C ASP A 183 16.17 -18.39 -4.16
N ALA A 184 15.06 -19.13 -4.09
CA ALA A 184 14.53 -19.67 -2.84
C ALA A 184 15.48 -20.68 -2.17
N GLU A 185 16.25 -21.44 -2.97
CA GLU A 185 17.21 -22.42 -2.45
C GLU A 185 18.38 -21.72 -1.75
N LYS A 186 18.89 -20.64 -2.35
CA LYS A 186 19.96 -19.85 -1.74
C LYS A 186 19.51 -19.19 -0.43
N ILE A 187 18.29 -18.62 -0.38
CA ILE A 187 17.70 -18.10 0.86
C ILE A 187 17.63 -19.20 1.93
N ALA A 188 17.10 -20.37 1.56
CA ALA A 188 16.93 -21.49 2.49
C ALA A 188 18.26 -22.03 3.03
N SER A 189 19.33 -21.99 2.23
CA SER A 189 20.66 -22.45 2.63
C SER A 189 21.26 -21.66 3.80
N LEU A 190 20.89 -20.39 3.96
CA LEU A 190 21.41 -19.52 5.02
C LEU A 190 20.59 -19.57 6.30
N ARG A 191 19.36 -20.10 6.24
CA ARG A 191 18.48 -20.28 7.40
C ARG A 191 18.30 -19.00 8.24
N PHE A 192 18.05 -17.87 7.57
CA PHE A 192 17.87 -16.58 8.23
C PHE A 192 16.86 -16.66 9.37
N LYS A 193 17.22 -16.07 10.52
CA LYS A 193 16.30 -15.85 11.64
C LYS A 193 15.60 -14.51 11.46
N VAL A 194 14.30 -14.58 11.23
CA VAL A 194 13.48 -13.42 10.85
C VAL A 194 12.38 -13.17 11.86
N ILE A 195 12.29 -11.96 12.39
CA ILE A 195 11.16 -11.53 13.21
C ILE A 195 10.12 -10.87 12.30
N ALA A 196 8.89 -11.37 12.28
CA ALA A 196 7.86 -10.89 11.36
C ALA A 196 6.60 -10.46 12.10
N ASP A 197 6.30 -9.16 12.07
CA ASP A 197 5.07 -8.59 12.63
C ASP A 197 3.97 -8.51 11.58
N PHE A 198 2.97 -9.39 11.70
CA PHE A 198 1.85 -9.46 10.76
C PHE A 198 0.67 -8.54 11.12
N CYS A 199 0.76 -7.77 12.20
CA CYS A 199 -0.29 -6.85 12.66
C CYS A 199 -1.67 -7.51 12.83
N ASN A 200 -1.71 -8.79 13.21
CA ASN A 200 -2.90 -9.67 13.23
C ASN A 200 -3.65 -9.70 11.89
N GLY A 201 -2.94 -9.44 10.80
CA GLY A 201 -3.45 -9.25 9.45
C GLY A 201 -3.66 -10.55 8.69
N SER A 202 -4.03 -10.38 7.42
CA SER A 202 -4.25 -11.49 6.49
C SER A 202 -2.99 -12.32 6.21
N GLY A 203 -1.79 -11.74 6.33
CA GLY A 203 -0.52 -12.44 6.15
C GLY A 203 -0.33 -13.61 7.11
N SER A 204 -0.95 -13.56 8.29
CA SER A 204 -0.91 -14.64 9.28
C SER A 204 -1.45 -15.96 8.77
N THR A 205 -2.28 -15.94 7.73
CA THR A 205 -2.80 -17.17 7.09
C THR A 205 -1.72 -18.03 6.42
N ILE A 206 -0.59 -17.45 6.03
CA ILE A 206 0.46 -18.15 5.26
C ILE A 206 1.87 -18.00 5.84
N ALA A 207 2.03 -17.39 7.01
CA ALA A 207 3.34 -17.13 7.64
C ALA A 207 4.19 -18.41 7.75
N GLU A 208 3.63 -19.48 8.32
CA GLU A 208 4.32 -20.77 8.48
C GLU A 208 4.67 -21.42 7.14
N ALA A 209 3.73 -21.39 6.18
CA ALA A 209 3.94 -21.95 4.85
C ALA A 209 5.06 -21.23 4.09
N PHE A 210 5.12 -19.90 4.20
CA PHE A 210 6.22 -19.09 3.67
C PHE A 210 7.55 -19.46 4.34
N ALA A 211 7.59 -19.49 5.69
CA ALA A 211 8.80 -19.81 6.44
C ALA A 211 9.38 -21.17 6.04
N LYS A 212 8.51 -22.19 5.94
CA LYS A 212 8.89 -23.52 5.47
C LYS A 212 9.39 -23.52 4.02
N ARG A 213 8.73 -22.77 3.12
CA ARG A 213 9.10 -22.73 1.70
C ARG A 213 10.47 -22.11 1.47
N PHE A 214 10.79 -21.05 2.21
CA PHE A 214 12.02 -20.28 2.05
C PHE A 214 13.11 -20.67 3.06
N GLY A 215 12.90 -21.71 3.88
CA GLY A 215 13.86 -22.17 4.88
C GLY A 215 14.19 -21.13 5.96
N VAL A 216 13.26 -20.24 6.27
CA VAL A 216 13.43 -19.13 7.22
C VAL A 216 13.06 -19.59 8.63
N GLU A 217 13.91 -19.33 9.62
CA GLU A 217 13.58 -19.47 11.04
C GLU A 217 12.75 -18.24 11.46
N MET A 218 11.45 -18.30 11.17
CA MET A 218 10.54 -17.18 11.42
C MET A 218 10.07 -17.18 12.88
N VAL A 219 10.22 -16.03 13.53
CA VAL A 219 9.59 -15.69 14.81
C VAL A 219 8.44 -14.73 14.51
N PRO A 220 7.22 -15.25 14.28
CA PRO A 220 6.08 -14.40 13.98
C PRO A 220 5.55 -13.75 15.25
N ILE A 221 5.32 -12.44 15.22
CA ILE A 221 4.61 -11.70 16.27
C ILE A 221 3.33 -11.11 15.68
N ASN A 222 2.35 -10.83 16.55
CA ASN A 222 1.06 -10.33 16.12
C ASN A 222 0.48 -11.19 14.98
N ASN A 223 0.50 -12.51 15.18
CA ASN A 223 0.25 -13.50 14.14
C ASN A 223 -1.00 -14.33 14.40
N ILE A 224 -2.08 -13.67 14.83
CA ILE A 224 -3.39 -14.29 15.03
C ILE A 224 -4.40 -13.66 14.10
N LEU A 225 -5.35 -14.46 13.59
CA LEU A 225 -6.43 -13.98 12.72
C LEU A 225 -7.49 -13.24 13.53
N SER A 226 -7.15 -12.03 13.99
CA SER A 226 -7.98 -11.19 14.84
C SER A 226 -8.24 -9.85 14.16
N GLY A 227 -9.48 -9.36 14.27
CA GLY A 227 -9.82 -8.01 13.82
C GLY A 227 -9.37 -6.91 14.78
N VAL A 228 -8.74 -7.27 15.91
CA VAL A 228 -8.08 -6.34 16.83
C VAL A 228 -6.63 -6.15 16.36
N LEU A 229 -6.36 -4.96 15.82
CA LEU A 229 -5.02 -4.57 15.40
C LEU A 229 -4.18 -4.22 16.64
N PRO A 230 -2.98 -4.79 16.81
CA PRO A 230 -2.16 -4.61 18.02
C PRO A 230 -1.50 -3.24 18.09
N HIS A 231 -1.33 -2.58 16.95
CA HIS A 231 -0.83 -1.21 16.80
C HIS A 231 -1.42 -0.58 15.53
N ASP A 232 -1.05 0.66 15.25
CA ASP A 232 -1.34 1.33 13.97
C ASP A 232 -0.82 0.45 12.80
N PRO A 233 -1.63 0.07 11.81
CA PRO A 233 -1.23 -0.91 10.80
C PRO A 233 -0.32 -0.33 9.72
N GLU A 234 0.08 0.94 9.81
CA GLU A 234 1.07 1.52 8.91
C GLU A 234 2.49 1.18 9.39
N PRO A 235 3.32 0.46 8.60
CA PRO A 235 4.60 -0.06 9.05
C PRO A 235 5.66 1.04 9.11
N ARG A 236 5.70 1.78 10.22
CA ARG A 236 6.61 2.91 10.44
C ARG A 236 7.60 2.61 11.57
N PRO A 237 8.68 3.39 11.73
CA PRO A 237 9.61 3.20 12.84
C PRO A 237 8.95 3.11 14.23
N ARG A 238 7.88 3.88 14.44
CA ARG A 238 7.08 3.87 15.69
C ARG A 238 6.30 2.57 15.93
N THR A 239 5.91 1.84 14.88
CA THR A 239 5.17 0.58 15.01
C THR A 239 6.10 -0.62 15.08
N ALA A 240 7.38 -0.42 14.77
CA ALA A 240 8.41 -1.45 14.79
C ALA A 240 9.01 -1.75 16.18
N MET A 241 8.53 -1.10 17.24
CA MET A 241 9.12 -1.20 18.59
C MET A 241 9.15 -2.63 19.13
N GLN A 242 8.10 -3.43 18.87
CA GLN A 242 8.05 -4.84 19.30
C GLN A 242 9.07 -5.71 18.56
N VAL A 243 9.23 -5.50 17.26
CA VAL A 243 10.25 -6.18 16.47
C VAL A 243 11.65 -5.77 16.96
N GLN A 244 11.88 -4.46 17.09
CA GLN A 244 13.16 -3.89 17.54
C GLN A 244 13.62 -4.44 18.90
N SER A 245 12.71 -4.58 19.87
CA SER A 245 13.05 -5.08 21.20
C SER A 245 13.48 -6.55 21.20
N LEU A 246 13.08 -7.31 20.20
CA LEU A 246 13.38 -8.74 20.07
C LEU A 246 14.63 -9.03 19.24
N ILE A 247 15.04 -8.14 18.32
CA ILE A 247 16.18 -8.36 17.40
C ILE A 247 17.43 -8.84 18.14
N LYS A 248 17.90 -8.06 19.12
CA LYS A 248 19.14 -8.35 19.86
C LYS A 248 18.98 -9.54 20.81
N VAL A 249 17.80 -9.69 21.41
CA VAL A 249 17.53 -10.77 22.37
C VAL A 249 17.54 -12.14 21.67
N LEU A 250 17.00 -12.21 20.45
CA LEU A 250 16.89 -13.45 19.68
C LEU A 250 18.06 -13.68 18.73
N ASN A 251 18.99 -12.72 18.62
CA ASN A 251 20.04 -12.68 17.59
C ASN A 251 19.45 -12.88 16.19
N ALA A 252 18.42 -12.10 15.87
CA ALA A 252 17.76 -12.16 14.57
C ALA A 252 18.54 -11.37 13.51
N ASP A 253 18.58 -11.89 12.29
CA ASP A 253 19.31 -11.29 11.16
C ASP A 253 18.58 -10.07 10.58
N ILE A 254 17.26 -10.05 10.73
CA ILE A 254 16.39 -8.99 10.22
C ILE A 254 14.99 -9.11 10.84
N GLY A 255 14.29 -7.98 10.89
CA GLY A 255 12.88 -7.89 11.23
C GLY A 255 12.06 -7.23 10.13
N PHE A 256 10.79 -7.63 10.02
CA PHE A 256 9.81 -7.02 9.12
C PHE A 256 8.56 -6.61 9.88
N VAL A 257 8.01 -5.45 9.53
CA VAL A 257 6.71 -4.99 10.01
C VAL A 257 5.78 -4.82 8.82
N PHE A 258 4.65 -5.51 8.85
CA PHE A 258 3.67 -5.50 7.76
C PHE A 258 2.41 -4.71 8.13
N ASN A 259 1.67 -4.31 7.10
CA ASN A 259 0.30 -3.85 7.27
C ASN A 259 -0.71 -5.01 7.17
N SER A 260 -1.98 -4.75 7.50
CA SER A 260 -2.98 -5.81 7.66
C SER A 260 -3.30 -6.62 6.39
N ASP A 261 -3.06 -6.07 5.19
CA ASP A 261 -3.37 -6.70 3.90
C ASP A 261 -2.14 -7.20 3.13
N MET A 262 -0.93 -7.08 3.70
CA MET A 262 0.34 -7.49 3.10
C MET A 262 0.71 -6.76 1.81
N SER A 263 0.31 -5.49 1.69
CA SER A 263 0.73 -4.62 0.58
C SER A 263 1.91 -3.70 0.92
N ARG A 264 2.23 -3.51 2.21
CA ARG A 264 3.33 -2.65 2.71
C ARG A 264 4.22 -3.39 3.70
N ALA A 265 5.49 -3.04 3.72
CA ALA A 265 6.44 -3.53 4.71
C ALA A 265 7.55 -2.51 5.03
N SER A 266 7.98 -2.49 6.29
CA SER A 266 9.24 -1.85 6.69
C SER A 266 10.21 -2.85 7.31
N VAL A 267 11.49 -2.47 7.33
CA VAL A 267 12.59 -3.33 7.78
C VAL A 267 13.16 -2.81 9.11
N VAL A 268 13.46 -3.75 9.99
CA VAL A 268 14.29 -3.53 11.18
C VAL A 268 15.58 -4.31 11.00
N THR A 269 16.72 -3.64 11.07
CA THR A 269 18.02 -4.29 10.84
C THR A 269 18.46 -5.14 12.04
N ASP A 270 19.45 -6.00 11.85
CA ASP A 270 20.15 -6.79 12.88
C ASP A 270 20.76 -5.91 13.99
N SER A 271 21.11 -4.66 13.67
CA SER A 271 21.59 -3.68 14.66
C SER A 271 20.46 -3.13 15.56
N GLY A 272 19.20 -3.34 15.17
CA GLY A 272 18.01 -2.76 15.78
C GLY A 272 17.61 -1.40 15.22
N GLU A 273 18.21 -0.93 14.11
CA GLU A 273 17.74 0.27 13.41
C GLU A 273 16.36 0.00 12.79
N THR A 274 15.35 0.80 13.15
CA THR A 274 14.02 0.77 12.54
C THR A 274 14.00 1.69 11.33
N LEU A 275 14.10 1.13 10.13
CA LEU A 275 14.11 1.94 8.91
C LEU A 275 12.74 2.58 8.66
N SER A 276 12.75 3.79 8.11
CA SER A 276 11.52 4.32 7.51
C SER A 276 11.10 3.41 6.36
N GLU A 277 9.79 3.27 6.20
CA GLU A 277 9.12 2.57 5.10
C GLU A 277 9.62 3.01 3.71
N GLU A 278 10.14 4.24 3.60
CA GLU A 278 10.74 4.79 2.40
C GLU A 278 11.98 4.00 1.92
N TYR A 279 12.67 3.29 2.82
CA TYR A 279 13.91 2.58 2.50
C TYR A 279 13.72 1.13 2.07
N SER A 280 12.54 0.53 2.29
CA SER A 280 12.28 -0.86 1.87
C SER A 280 12.38 -1.03 0.36
N PHE A 281 11.82 -0.08 -0.40
CA PHE A 281 11.82 -0.13 -1.86
C PHE A 281 13.23 0.11 -2.46
N PRO A 282 14.02 1.11 -2.03
CA PRO A 282 15.42 1.25 -2.42
C PRO A 282 16.28 0.02 -2.22
N ILE A 283 16.13 -0.72 -1.10
CA ILE A 283 16.87 -1.97 -0.86
C ILE A 283 16.57 -3.00 -1.95
N VAL A 284 15.28 -3.20 -2.26
CA VAL A 284 14.86 -4.13 -3.31
C VAL A 284 15.31 -3.64 -4.68
N ALA A 285 15.22 -2.34 -4.97
CA ALA A 285 15.62 -1.76 -6.24
C ALA A 285 17.12 -1.95 -6.51
N ASP A 286 17.98 -1.78 -5.50
CA ASP A 286 19.41 -1.99 -5.60
C ASP A 286 19.74 -3.40 -6.11
N HIS A 287 19.13 -4.40 -5.47
CA HIS A 287 19.30 -5.82 -5.77
C HIS A 287 18.72 -6.22 -7.13
N VAL A 288 17.47 -5.83 -7.40
CA VAL A 288 16.78 -6.18 -8.66
C VAL A 288 17.49 -5.56 -9.86
N LEU A 289 17.93 -4.30 -9.77
CA LEU A 289 18.65 -3.64 -10.87
C LEU A 289 20.04 -4.23 -11.08
N GLN A 290 20.72 -4.64 -10.01
CA GLN A 290 21.99 -5.36 -10.14
C GLN A 290 21.84 -6.66 -10.95
N ARG A 291 20.70 -7.35 -10.82
CA ARG A 291 20.38 -8.58 -11.59
C ARG A 291 19.87 -8.28 -13.00
N ALA A 292 19.06 -7.23 -13.18
CA ALA A 292 18.43 -6.91 -14.46
C ALA A 292 19.38 -6.25 -15.46
N GLY A 293 20.42 -5.55 -14.99
CA GLY A 293 21.40 -4.87 -15.83
C GLY A 293 21.00 -3.43 -16.20
N LYS A 294 21.87 -2.76 -16.97
CA LYS A 294 21.71 -1.36 -17.36
C LYS A 294 20.47 -1.16 -18.23
N GLY A 295 19.81 -0.01 -18.07
CA GLY A 295 18.60 0.35 -18.81
C GLY A 295 17.31 -0.26 -18.25
N ALA A 296 17.38 -1.11 -17.22
CA ALA A 296 16.19 -1.66 -16.59
C ALA A 296 15.30 -0.55 -16.00
N GLY A 297 14.01 -0.59 -16.35
CA GLY A 297 13.02 0.40 -15.92
C GLY A 297 12.51 0.14 -14.51
N VAL A 298 12.34 1.22 -13.74
CA VAL A 298 11.71 1.23 -12.41
C VAL A 298 10.60 2.27 -12.40
N VAL A 299 9.43 1.93 -11.84
CA VAL A 299 8.33 2.89 -11.64
C VAL A 299 8.20 3.24 -10.16
N SER A 300 8.01 4.53 -9.89
CA SER A 300 7.66 5.03 -8.56
C SER A 300 6.64 6.15 -8.66
N ASN A 301 6.05 6.53 -7.53
CA ASN A 301 5.29 7.77 -7.46
C ASN A 301 6.18 8.99 -7.18
N CYS A 302 5.59 10.18 -7.32
CA CYS A 302 6.22 11.47 -7.08
C CYS A 302 6.47 11.81 -5.60
N CYS A 303 6.21 10.93 -4.63
CA CYS A 303 6.48 11.21 -3.22
C CYS A 303 7.48 10.27 -2.55
N THR A 304 7.99 9.27 -3.28
CA THR A 304 9.06 8.39 -2.78
C THR A 304 10.37 9.16 -2.61
N THR A 305 11.13 8.77 -1.58
CA THR A 305 12.47 9.26 -1.27
C THR A 305 13.41 9.30 -2.48
N ARG A 306 14.25 10.34 -2.53
CA ARG A 306 15.35 10.48 -3.49
C ARG A 306 16.41 9.39 -3.37
N THR A 307 16.43 8.67 -2.24
CA THR A 307 17.23 7.45 -2.11
C THR A 307 16.99 6.49 -3.29
N LEU A 308 15.74 6.35 -3.75
CA LEU A 308 15.42 5.53 -4.92
C LEU A 308 16.06 6.10 -6.19
N ASP A 309 15.91 7.40 -6.46
CA ASP A 309 16.51 8.08 -7.61
C ASP A 309 18.03 7.87 -7.67
N ASP A 310 18.70 7.99 -6.52
CA ASP A 310 20.14 7.76 -6.40
C ASP A 310 20.49 6.30 -6.72
N ILE A 311 19.77 5.33 -6.16
CA ILE A 311 20.00 3.89 -6.39
C ILE A 311 19.80 3.52 -7.85
N VAL A 312 18.68 3.95 -8.46
CA VAL A 312 18.39 3.66 -9.87
C VAL A 312 19.48 4.22 -10.77
N ARG A 313 19.93 5.46 -10.51
CA ARG A 313 21.02 6.09 -11.26
C ARG A 313 22.36 5.37 -11.07
N MET A 314 22.71 4.99 -9.83
CA MET A 314 23.95 4.25 -9.56
C MET A 314 24.00 2.90 -10.27
N ARG A 315 22.86 2.23 -10.42
CA ARG A 315 22.74 0.96 -11.16
C ARG A 315 22.55 1.13 -12.67
N GLY A 316 22.50 2.37 -13.17
CA GLY A 316 22.30 2.67 -14.59
C GLY A 316 20.91 2.27 -15.10
N GLY A 317 19.90 2.25 -14.24
CA GLY A 317 18.50 2.03 -14.59
C GLY A 317 17.78 3.31 -15.02
N VAL A 318 16.50 3.18 -15.39
CA VAL A 318 15.64 4.30 -15.79
C VAL A 318 14.47 4.43 -14.82
N LEU A 319 14.33 5.57 -14.15
CA LEU A 319 13.24 5.82 -13.21
C LEU A 319 12.09 6.58 -13.88
N HIS A 320 10.89 6.04 -13.81
CA HIS A 320 9.65 6.67 -14.26
C HIS A 320 8.80 7.06 -13.05
N LYS A 321 8.64 8.36 -12.79
CA LYS A 321 7.78 8.88 -11.71
C LYS A 321 6.37 9.18 -12.20
N GLY A 322 5.36 8.88 -11.40
CA GLY A 322 3.96 9.18 -11.70
C GLY A 322 3.12 9.52 -10.46
N LYS A 323 1.80 9.55 -10.64
CA LYS A 323 0.85 9.89 -9.57
C LYS A 323 0.86 8.86 -8.44
N VAL A 324 0.56 9.32 -7.22
CA VAL A 324 0.45 8.43 -6.06
C VAL A 324 -0.79 7.53 -6.17
N GLY A 325 -0.56 6.23 -6.02
CA GLY A 325 -1.60 5.22 -5.89
C GLY A 325 -1.21 3.94 -6.63
N GLN A 326 -1.43 2.79 -6.01
CA GLN A 326 -1.03 1.49 -6.57
C GLN A 326 -1.54 1.27 -8.00
N ALA A 327 -2.80 1.62 -8.30
CA ALA A 327 -3.35 1.52 -9.65
C ALA A 327 -2.49 2.27 -10.69
N HIS A 328 -2.13 3.53 -10.40
CA HIS A 328 -1.28 4.33 -11.27
C HIS A 328 0.13 3.76 -11.41
N THR A 329 0.73 3.30 -10.31
CA THR A 329 2.08 2.72 -10.33
C THR A 329 2.11 1.43 -11.16
N ILE A 330 1.11 0.55 -11.02
CA ILE A 330 1.04 -0.73 -11.74
C ILE A 330 0.70 -0.52 -13.21
N ASP A 331 -0.24 0.37 -13.55
CA ASP A 331 -0.56 0.71 -14.94
C ASP A 331 0.68 1.27 -15.65
N LYS A 332 1.38 2.22 -15.02
CA LYS A 332 2.61 2.79 -15.56
C LYS A 332 3.73 1.75 -15.72
N MET A 333 3.85 0.78 -14.81
CA MET A 333 4.79 -0.34 -14.96
C MET A 333 4.52 -1.15 -16.22
N PHE A 334 3.24 -1.41 -16.54
CA PHE A 334 2.87 -2.09 -17.77
C PHE A 334 3.11 -1.24 -19.01
N GLU A 335 2.80 0.06 -18.95
CA GLU A 335 3.01 1.01 -20.06
C GLU A 335 4.48 1.15 -20.43
N THR A 336 5.38 1.24 -19.44
CA THR A 336 6.82 1.45 -19.68
C THR A 336 7.60 0.14 -19.84
N GLY A 337 6.98 -1.02 -19.60
CA GLY A 337 7.68 -2.31 -19.57
C GLY A 337 8.74 -2.40 -18.46
N SER A 338 8.60 -1.62 -17.39
CA SER A 338 9.54 -1.60 -16.26
C SER A 338 9.54 -2.93 -15.53
N VAL A 339 10.71 -3.37 -15.07
CA VAL A 339 10.86 -4.67 -14.37
C VAL A 339 10.36 -4.63 -12.95
N LEU A 340 10.37 -3.44 -12.34
CA LEU A 340 10.09 -3.20 -10.94
C LEU A 340 9.23 -1.93 -10.79
N ALA A 341 8.30 -1.97 -9.84
CA ALA A 341 7.51 -0.83 -9.44
C ALA A 341 7.35 -0.81 -7.92
N GLY A 342 7.09 0.35 -7.35
CA GLY A 342 6.89 0.48 -5.91
C GLY A 342 6.63 1.91 -5.48
N ASP A 343 6.56 2.14 -4.18
CA ASP A 343 6.54 3.49 -3.63
C ASP A 343 7.12 3.58 -2.21
N GLY A 344 7.29 4.83 -1.77
CA GLY A 344 7.76 5.23 -0.45
C GLY A 344 6.89 4.82 0.73
N SER A 345 5.84 4.02 0.52
CA SER A 345 5.08 3.39 1.61
C SER A 345 5.55 1.98 1.99
N GLY A 346 6.69 1.55 1.43
CA GLY A 346 7.25 0.22 1.66
C GLY A 346 6.60 -0.85 0.79
N SER A 347 6.15 -0.47 -0.41
CA SER A 347 5.45 -1.34 -1.35
C SER A 347 6.29 -1.61 -2.59
N ILE A 348 6.24 -2.85 -3.09
CA ILE A 348 6.91 -3.25 -4.34
C ILE A 348 6.04 -4.20 -5.16
N ALA A 349 6.28 -4.23 -6.48
CA ALA A 349 5.74 -5.19 -7.43
C ALA A 349 6.79 -5.49 -8.51
N LEU A 350 6.88 -6.75 -8.94
CA LEU A 350 7.67 -7.15 -10.11
C LEU A 350 6.76 -7.36 -11.31
N ALA A 351 7.23 -6.99 -12.51
CA ALA A 351 6.47 -7.20 -13.75
C ALA A 351 6.07 -8.67 -13.99
N ARG A 352 6.93 -9.60 -13.55
CA ARG A 352 6.70 -11.06 -13.62
C ARG A 352 5.87 -11.60 -12.46
N GLY A 353 5.60 -10.79 -11.43
CA GLY A 353 4.84 -11.18 -10.25
C GLY A 353 3.35 -10.91 -10.38
N VAL A 354 2.71 -10.75 -9.21
CA VAL A 354 1.31 -10.35 -9.16
C VAL A 354 1.18 -8.88 -9.62
N PRO A 355 0.04 -8.51 -10.26
CA PRO A 355 -0.22 -7.15 -10.75
C PRO A 355 -0.65 -6.21 -9.60
N GLY A 356 0.13 -6.21 -8.52
CA GLY A 356 -0.14 -5.46 -7.30
C GLY A 356 1.03 -5.53 -6.34
N PHE A 357 0.94 -4.77 -5.25
CA PHE A 357 1.98 -4.73 -4.24
C PHE A 357 2.00 -5.98 -3.38
N ASP A 358 3.20 -6.48 -3.09
CA ASP A 358 3.43 -7.77 -2.45
C ASP A 358 4.55 -7.70 -1.41
N SER A 359 4.17 -7.70 -0.13
CA SER A 359 5.13 -7.66 0.98
C SER A 359 5.85 -8.99 1.23
N PHE A 360 5.29 -10.13 0.81
CA PHE A 360 6.00 -11.40 0.89
C PHE A 360 7.12 -11.46 -0.15
N LEU A 361 6.86 -10.95 -1.35
CA LEU A 361 7.89 -10.76 -2.37
C LEU A 361 8.96 -9.77 -1.91
N LEU A 362 8.57 -8.68 -1.24
CA LEU A 362 9.52 -7.73 -0.65
C LEU A 362 10.46 -8.45 0.33
N MET A 363 9.89 -9.19 1.28
CA MET A 363 10.66 -9.96 2.26
C MET A 363 11.61 -10.93 1.57
N ALA A 364 11.13 -11.70 0.58
CA ALA A 364 11.94 -12.65 -0.15
C ALA A 364 13.11 -11.98 -0.92
N LEU A 365 12.87 -10.82 -1.55
CA LEU A 365 13.91 -10.07 -2.29
C LEU A 365 14.94 -9.42 -1.36
N VAL A 366 14.54 -8.98 -0.17
CA VAL A 366 15.48 -8.47 0.85
C VAL A 366 16.36 -9.61 1.36
N LEU A 367 15.80 -10.77 1.67
CA LEU A 367 16.57 -11.95 2.08
C LEU A 367 17.48 -12.46 0.97
N GLU A 368 17.01 -12.46 -0.29
CA GLU A 368 17.84 -12.79 -1.45
C GLU A 368 19.01 -11.80 -1.59
N SER A 369 18.77 -10.50 -1.40
CA SER A 369 19.82 -9.48 -1.42
C SER A 369 20.92 -9.77 -0.39
N MET A 370 20.54 -10.04 0.87
CA MET A 370 21.46 -10.46 1.93
C MET A 370 22.21 -11.74 1.54
N ALA A 371 21.52 -12.71 0.95
CA ALA A 371 22.13 -13.98 0.57
C ALA A 371 23.18 -13.84 -0.55
N PHE A 372 22.95 -12.93 -1.50
CA PHE A 372 23.89 -12.69 -2.59
C PHE A 372 25.05 -11.78 -2.22
N SER A 373 24.82 -10.77 -1.38
CA SER A 373 25.88 -9.85 -0.95
C SER A 373 26.77 -10.44 0.15
N GLY A 374 26.23 -11.35 0.97
CA GLY A 374 26.88 -11.80 2.20
C GLY A 374 26.94 -10.71 3.28
N GLU A 375 26.24 -9.60 3.08
CA GLU A 375 26.17 -8.48 4.03
C GLU A 375 25.01 -8.67 5.02
N SER A 376 25.18 -8.15 6.24
CA SER A 376 24.08 -8.04 7.20
C SER A 376 23.06 -6.98 6.76
N SER A 377 21.86 -7.04 7.36
CA SER A 377 20.80 -6.08 7.03
C SER A 377 21.17 -4.63 7.38
N SER A 378 21.95 -4.41 8.45
CA SER A 378 22.50 -3.10 8.79
C SER A 378 23.58 -2.61 7.82
N GLN A 379 24.43 -3.51 7.30
CA GLN A 379 25.43 -3.15 6.28
C GLN A 379 24.74 -2.71 4.97
N ILE A 380 23.72 -3.45 4.51
CA ILE A 380 22.91 -3.07 3.35
C ILE A 380 22.26 -1.70 3.59
N ALA A 381 21.64 -1.50 4.75
CA ALA A 381 20.99 -0.24 5.10
C ALA A 381 21.98 0.94 5.17
N ALA A 382 23.23 0.70 5.58
CA ALA A 382 24.27 1.72 5.67
C ALA A 382 24.77 2.21 4.29
N ARG A 383 24.65 1.38 3.24
CA ARG A 383 25.02 1.76 1.85
C ARG A 383 24.02 2.72 1.20
N LEU A 384 22.79 2.79 1.71
CA LEU A 384 21.75 3.64 1.13
C LEU A 384 22.06 5.11 1.39
N PRO A 385 21.96 5.98 0.36
CA PRO A 385 21.91 7.42 0.57
C PRO A 385 20.84 7.78 1.60
N ARG A 386 21.20 8.54 2.64
CA ARG A 386 20.26 8.92 3.69
C ARG A 386 19.80 10.36 3.52
N TYR A 387 18.51 10.56 3.74
CA TYR A 387 17.87 11.86 3.73
C TYR A 387 17.01 12.04 4.98
N TYR A 388 16.89 13.29 5.44
CA TYR A 388 15.97 13.67 6.49
C TYR A 388 14.60 13.98 5.88
N ILE A 389 13.60 13.17 6.22
CA ILE A 389 12.25 13.23 5.66
C ILE A 389 11.29 13.76 6.72
N ILE A 390 10.62 14.87 6.41
CA ILE A 390 9.55 15.45 7.23
C ILE A 390 8.23 15.25 6.49
N LYS A 391 7.36 14.42 7.05
CA LYS A 391 5.98 14.24 6.59
C LYS A 391 5.03 14.96 7.53
N ARG A 392 4.19 15.86 7.01
CA ARG A 392 3.10 16.50 7.75
C ARG A 392 1.78 16.36 7.00
N ALA A 393 0.69 16.31 7.76
CA ALA A 393 -0.66 16.41 7.24
C ALA A 393 -1.28 17.68 7.81
N VAL A 394 -1.83 18.53 6.94
CA VAL A 394 -2.58 19.71 7.35
C VAL A 394 -4.06 19.42 7.09
N PRO A 395 -4.90 19.30 8.14
CA PRO A 395 -6.34 19.15 7.96
C PRO A 395 -6.94 20.32 7.21
N CYS A 396 -7.68 20.03 6.15
CA CYS A 396 -8.37 21.04 5.36
C CYS A 396 -9.56 20.40 4.63
N SER A 397 -10.66 21.14 4.50
CA SER A 397 -11.75 20.70 3.63
C SER A 397 -11.24 20.48 2.20
N SER A 398 -11.87 19.60 1.43
CA SER A 398 -11.42 19.33 0.06
C SER A 398 -11.46 20.58 -0.83
N SER A 399 -12.46 21.46 -0.65
CA SER A 399 -12.52 22.74 -1.37
C SER A 399 -11.35 23.66 -1.02
N HIS A 400 -10.95 23.73 0.26
CA HIS A 400 -9.81 24.53 0.69
C HIS A 400 -8.48 23.93 0.24
N ALA A 401 -8.34 22.59 0.22
CA ALA A 401 -7.13 21.93 -0.26
C ALA A 401 -6.74 22.38 -1.68
N TYR A 402 -7.71 22.41 -2.59
CA TYR A 402 -7.47 22.89 -3.97
C TYR A 402 -7.20 24.39 -4.04
N SER A 403 -7.89 25.20 -3.21
CA SER A 403 -7.64 26.64 -3.14
C SER A 403 -6.21 26.95 -2.66
N ILE A 404 -5.75 26.22 -1.63
CA ILE A 404 -4.37 26.30 -1.12
C ILE A 404 -3.37 25.96 -2.22
N LEU A 405 -3.50 24.81 -2.86
CA LEU A 405 -2.57 24.45 -3.92
C LEU A 405 -2.59 25.47 -5.07
N ARG A 406 -3.76 25.98 -5.45
CA ARG A 406 -3.87 27.02 -6.48
C ARG A 406 -3.18 28.32 -6.08
N SER A 407 -3.31 28.75 -4.82
CA SER A 407 -2.72 30.01 -4.35
C SER A 407 -1.20 29.93 -4.22
N LEU A 408 -0.66 28.73 -4.02
CA LEU A 408 0.78 28.46 -3.93
C LEU A 408 1.45 28.23 -5.29
N ARG A 409 0.66 27.98 -6.34
CA ARG A 409 1.13 27.73 -7.70
C ARG A 409 2.00 28.87 -8.22
N GLY A 410 3.22 28.56 -8.65
CA GLY A 410 4.15 29.52 -9.29
C GLY A 410 4.59 30.70 -8.40
N ARG A 411 4.24 30.70 -7.11
CA ARG A 411 4.59 31.75 -6.14
C ARG A 411 5.59 31.30 -5.08
N LEU A 412 5.84 30.00 -5.01
CA LEU A 412 6.79 29.40 -4.09
C LEU A 412 8.05 28.99 -4.84
N PHE A 413 9.20 29.28 -4.24
CA PHE A 413 10.51 28.73 -4.62
C PHE A 413 10.85 28.87 -6.12
N PRO A 414 11.13 30.10 -6.61
CA PRO A 414 11.44 30.33 -8.02
C PRO A 414 12.72 29.58 -8.49
N ASP A 415 13.61 29.25 -7.56
CA ASP A 415 14.89 28.57 -7.86
C ASP A 415 14.76 27.03 -7.93
N ALA A 416 13.56 26.48 -7.76
CA ALA A 416 13.32 25.04 -7.78
C ALA A 416 12.84 24.57 -9.16
N GLU A 417 13.24 23.36 -9.54
CA GLU A 417 12.58 22.65 -10.63
C GLU A 417 11.15 22.28 -10.22
N PHE A 418 10.17 22.69 -11.01
CA PHE A 418 8.76 22.61 -10.63
C PHE A 418 8.00 21.58 -11.45
N SER A 419 7.17 20.77 -10.79
CA SER A 419 6.29 19.78 -11.43
C SER A 419 4.89 19.80 -10.81
N GLU A 420 3.87 19.68 -11.69
CA GLU A 420 2.45 19.61 -11.32
C GLU A 420 1.81 18.24 -11.60
N GLU A 421 2.62 17.21 -11.81
CA GLU A 421 2.15 15.86 -12.17
C GLU A 421 1.15 15.28 -11.14
N ASP A 422 1.41 15.51 -9.84
CA ASP A 422 0.56 15.08 -8.73
C ASP A 422 0.63 16.07 -7.56
N GLY A 423 -0.06 17.20 -7.66
CA GLY A 423 0.05 18.30 -6.68
C GLY A 423 1.14 19.29 -7.08
N LEU A 424 1.84 19.87 -6.11
CA LEU A 424 2.96 20.81 -6.34
C LEU A 424 4.26 20.18 -5.84
N ARG A 425 5.21 19.93 -6.73
CA ARG A 425 6.54 19.42 -6.39
C ARG A 425 7.61 20.43 -6.79
N PHE A 426 8.52 20.70 -5.87
CA PHE A 426 9.66 21.59 -6.03
C PHE A 426 10.93 20.80 -5.72
N ASP A 427 11.82 20.65 -6.69
CA ASP A 427 13.07 19.90 -6.57
C ASP A 427 14.30 20.83 -6.67
N TRP A 428 15.26 20.56 -5.80
CA TRP A 428 16.62 21.10 -5.83
C TRP A 428 17.62 19.97 -5.93
N LYS A 429 18.91 20.27 -6.10
CA LYS A 429 19.98 19.25 -6.15
C LYS A 429 20.11 18.43 -4.85
N ASP A 430 19.82 19.03 -3.70
CA ASP A 430 20.04 18.44 -2.37
C ASP A 430 18.75 18.13 -1.57
N GLY A 431 17.58 18.48 -2.09
CA GLY A 431 16.29 18.07 -1.53
C GLY A 431 15.07 18.49 -2.35
N TRP A 432 13.88 18.26 -1.81
CA TRP A 432 12.60 18.57 -2.45
C TRP A 432 11.48 18.84 -1.45
N VAL A 433 10.44 19.52 -1.94
CA VAL A 433 9.17 19.77 -1.24
C VAL A 433 8.04 19.26 -2.13
N HIS A 434 7.07 18.56 -1.55
CA HIS A 434 5.86 18.10 -2.22
C HIS A 434 4.62 18.43 -1.42
N LEU A 435 3.63 19.02 -2.08
CA LEU A 435 2.32 19.34 -1.52
C LEU A 435 1.24 18.69 -2.36
N ARG A 436 0.37 17.90 -1.75
CA ARG A 436 -0.74 17.27 -2.47
C ARG A 436 -1.99 17.17 -1.62
N ALA A 437 -3.14 17.31 -2.26
CA ALA A 437 -4.41 16.96 -1.64
C ALA A 437 -4.48 15.43 -1.49
N SER A 438 -4.90 14.93 -0.33
CA SER A 438 -5.13 13.50 -0.16
C SER A 438 -6.40 13.08 -0.88
N MET A 439 -6.31 12.00 -1.66
CA MET A 439 -7.46 11.37 -2.31
C MET A 439 -8.35 10.61 -1.32
N THR A 440 -7.80 10.23 -0.16
CA THR A 440 -8.47 9.35 0.82
C THR A 440 -8.97 10.09 2.05
N GLU A 441 -8.39 11.25 2.38
CA GLU A 441 -8.63 11.97 3.63
C GLU A 441 -8.73 13.48 3.36
N PRO A 442 -9.48 14.26 4.17
CA PRO A 442 -9.58 15.72 4.03
C PRO A 442 -8.34 16.44 4.58
N ILE A 443 -7.19 16.22 3.92
CA ILE A 443 -5.89 16.76 4.32
C ILE A 443 -5.08 17.20 3.09
N VAL A 444 -4.21 18.20 3.26
CA VAL A 444 -3.06 18.41 2.39
C VAL A 444 -1.87 17.70 3.02
N ARG A 445 -1.25 16.78 2.28
CA ARG A 445 0.00 16.14 2.67
C ARG A 445 1.15 17.01 2.20
N MET A 446 2.05 17.29 3.13
CA MET A 446 3.33 17.95 2.88
C MET A 446 4.44 16.95 3.17
N ILE A 447 5.36 16.79 2.22
CA ILE A 447 6.57 16.01 2.39
C ILE A 447 7.75 16.90 2.02
N VAL A 448 8.73 16.97 2.90
CA VAL A 448 9.99 17.67 2.68
C VAL A 448 11.11 16.68 2.91
N GLU A 449 12.07 16.63 2.01
CA GLU A 449 13.22 15.75 2.12
C GLU A 449 14.50 16.50 1.76
N TRP A 450 15.53 16.39 2.60
CA TRP A 450 16.82 17.01 2.36
C TRP A 450 17.97 16.16 2.89
N LYS A 451 19.18 16.32 2.33
CA LYS A 451 20.39 15.68 2.88
C LYS A 451 20.72 16.14 4.30
N GLY A 452 20.44 17.40 4.62
CA GLY A 452 20.70 18.02 5.92
C GLY A 452 19.42 18.28 6.70
N ARG A 453 19.42 17.93 7.99
CA ARG A 453 18.26 18.13 8.87
C ARG A 453 17.81 19.59 8.96
N GLU A 454 18.73 20.52 9.16
CA GLU A 454 18.41 21.96 9.31
C GLU A 454 17.68 22.50 8.08
N LYS A 455 18.18 22.22 6.86
CA LYS A 455 17.52 22.65 5.63
C LYS A 455 16.12 22.05 5.47
N ALA A 456 15.94 20.77 5.82
CA ALA A 456 14.63 20.14 5.78
C ALA A 456 13.65 20.83 6.74
N GLU A 457 14.08 21.09 7.99
CA GLU A 457 13.28 21.77 9.00
C GLU A 457 12.94 23.21 8.59
N GLU A 458 13.89 23.95 8.01
CA GLU A 458 13.69 25.30 7.46
C GLU A 458 12.61 25.32 6.37
N HIS A 459 12.73 24.46 5.36
CA HIS A 459 11.77 24.39 4.25
C HIS A 459 10.40 23.92 4.74
N ALA A 460 10.35 22.94 5.64
CA ALA A 460 9.10 22.49 6.23
C ALA A 460 8.41 23.60 7.03
N ALA A 461 9.15 24.38 7.85
CA ALA A 461 8.61 25.49 8.60
C ALA A 461 8.08 26.60 7.67
N LYS A 462 8.84 26.94 6.62
CA LYS A 462 8.44 27.93 5.62
C LYS A 462 7.13 27.54 4.94
N VAL A 463 7.04 26.32 4.40
CA VAL A 463 5.83 25.85 3.73
C VAL A 463 4.64 25.77 4.69
N TYR A 464 4.86 25.26 5.90
CA TYR A 464 3.82 25.15 6.90
C TYR A 464 3.23 26.52 7.28
N SER A 465 4.09 27.52 7.50
CA SER A 465 3.66 28.90 7.80
C SER A 465 2.80 29.51 6.69
N ILE A 466 3.06 29.14 5.44
CA ILE A 466 2.31 29.66 4.30
C ILE A 466 0.95 28.96 4.22
N ILE A 467 0.90 27.64 4.39
CA ILE A 467 -0.37 26.90 4.43
C ILE A 467 -1.26 27.41 5.56
N GLU A 468 -0.72 27.63 6.77
CA GLU A 468 -1.50 28.15 7.89
C GLU A 468 -2.12 29.53 7.59
N ARG A 469 -1.37 30.44 6.94
CA ARG A 469 -1.91 31.75 6.54
C ARG A 469 -3.07 31.63 5.55
N VAL A 470 -2.96 30.71 4.59
CA VAL A 470 -4.00 30.49 3.57
C VAL A 470 -5.22 29.77 4.16
N VAL A 471 -5.03 28.93 5.18
CA VAL A 471 -6.15 28.27 5.88
C VAL A 471 -6.88 29.24 6.81
N ALA A 472 -6.18 30.23 7.37
CA ALA A 472 -6.74 31.23 8.28
C ALA A 472 -7.45 32.40 7.56
N SER A 473 -7.13 32.64 6.29
CA SER A 473 -7.81 33.61 5.41
C SER A 473 -9.04 33.00 4.75
#